data_AF-A0A965CXF6-F1
#
_entry.id   AF-A0A965CXF6-F1
#
_cell.length_a   1.000
_cell.length_b   1.000
_cell.length_c   1.000
_cell.angle_alpha   90.00
_cell.angle_beta   90.00
_cell.angle_gamma   90.00
#
_symmetry.space_group_name_H-M   'P 1'
#
loop_
_entity.id
_entity.type
_entity.pdbx_description
1 polymer ?
#
loop_
_entity_poly.entity_id
_entity_poly.type
_entity_poly.pdbx_seq_one_letter_code
_entity_poly.pdbx_strand_id
1 'polypeptide(L)'
;LERLMKSRPMPVVMVSSYTQEGSETAMRSLELGAVDIIEKPKFEVREGLNEIAILITDKVKAAAQAKMKTARQIFMQTSPKQSTEVVLPKTTGKRKATGQEALIAIGASTGGTEVLREILSSLPPTMPGIVIVQHMPKAFTGSFANSLDRVSELEIKEAEDGDRVESGKALLAPGDAHMILKTNGSSYQVKLDTGELVNRHRPAVDVLFRSVASSAGSAAVGVILTGMGNDGAKGMTEMHDQGALTLAQDQESCVVYGMPKVAVESGAVDESLTPEQIVSRLIDWS
;
A
#
# COMPACT_ATOMS: atom_id res chain seq x y z
N LEU A 1 -6.55 15.28 18.26
CA LEU A 1 -6.95 15.01 16.86
C LEU A 1 -8.44 14.70 16.73
N GLU A 2 -8.96 13.71 17.46
CA GLU A 2 -10.37 13.29 17.36
C GLU A 2 -11.39 14.45 17.41
N ARG A 3 -11.27 15.37 18.38
CA ARG A 3 -12.16 16.55 18.47
C ARG A 3 -12.09 17.45 17.24
N LEU A 4 -10.91 17.64 16.67
CA LEU A 4 -10.69 18.45 15.46
C LEU A 4 -11.38 17.78 14.27
N MET A 5 -11.14 16.48 14.07
CA MET A 5 -11.71 15.74 12.94
C MET A 5 -13.23 15.61 13.03
N LYS A 6 -13.81 15.58 14.23
CA LYS A 6 -15.27 15.59 14.43
C LYS A 6 -15.92 16.95 14.13
N SER A 7 -15.29 18.05 14.54
CA SER A 7 -15.90 19.39 14.43
C SER A 7 -15.55 20.10 13.13
N ARG A 8 -14.31 19.98 12.66
CA ARG A 8 -13.80 20.62 11.45
C ARG A 8 -12.68 19.77 10.85
N PRO A 9 -13.02 18.70 10.10
CA PRO A 9 -12.03 17.90 9.38
C PRO A 9 -11.14 18.79 8.53
N MET A 10 -9.83 18.59 8.66
CA MET A 10 -8.83 19.26 7.82
C MET A 10 -7.62 18.36 7.66
N PRO A 11 -6.82 18.52 6.60
CA PRO A 11 -5.64 17.70 6.41
C PRO A 11 -4.66 17.89 7.58
N VAL A 12 -4.30 16.77 8.22
CA VAL A 12 -3.33 16.74 9.32
C VAL A 12 -2.21 15.78 8.97
N VAL A 13 -0.97 16.26 9.00
CA VAL A 13 0.24 15.45 8.96
C VAL A 13 0.81 15.39 10.36
N MET A 14 0.99 14.18 10.88
CA MET A 14 1.42 13.95 12.25
C MET A 14 2.94 13.83 12.32
N VAL A 15 3.56 14.44 13.33
CA VAL A 15 5.02 14.37 13.53
C VAL A 15 5.29 13.64 14.84
N SER A 16 5.82 12.41 14.77
CA SER A 16 5.96 11.52 15.94
C SER A 16 7.38 10.98 16.13
N SER A 17 7.73 10.64 17.37
CA SER A 17 9.05 10.11 17.74
C SER A 17 9.21 8.62 17.43
N TYR A 18 10.46 8.17 17.25
CA TYR A 18 10.89 6.76 17.16
C TYR A 18 10.78 6.03 18.52
N THR A 19 9.66 6.15 19.22
CA THR A 19 9.39 5.36 20.43
C THR A 19 8.23 4.42 20.12
N GLN A 20 8.16 3.27 20.78
CA GLN A 20 7.04 2.35 20.61
C GLN A 20 5.70 3.05 20.88
N GLU A 21 5.61 3.78 21.98
CA GLU A 21 4.45 4.64 22.32
C GLU A 21 4.18 5.71 21.25
N GLY A 22 5.25 6.30 20.68
CA GLY A 22 5.15 7.28 19.61
C GLY A 22 4.62 6.67 18.30
N SER A 23 4.97 5.41 18.02
CA SER A 23 4.49 4.66 16.87
C SER A 23 3.01 4.30 17.01
N GLU A 24 2.60 3.78 18.17
CA GLU A 24 1.19 3.49 18.45
C GLU A 24 0.31 4.74 18.39
N THR A 25 0.78 5.85 18.97
CA THR A 25 0.07 7.13 18.91
C THR A 25 -0.05 7.63 17.47
N ALA A 26 0.98 7.44 16.65
CA ALA A 26 0.96 7.83 15.24
C ALA A 26 -0.01 6.95 14.44
N MET A 27 -0.01 5.63 14.65
CA MET A 27 -0.97 4.73 14.01
C MET A 27 -2.41 5.07 14.39
N ARG A 28 -2.66 5.35 15.68
CA ARG A 28 -3.96 5.81 16.16
C ARG A 28 -4.37 7.14 15.52
N SER A 29 -3.42 8.02 15.22
CA SER A 29 -3.72 9.28 14.57
C SER A 29 -4.21 9.12 13.13
N LEU A 30 -3.67 8.15 12.37
CA LEU A 30 -4.14 7.80 11.03
C LEU A 30 -5.56 7.24 11.08
N GLU A 31 -5.85 6.34 12.02
CA GLU A 31 -7.21 5.83 12.26
C GLU A 31 -8.22 6.94 12.59
N LEU A 32 -7.76 8.00 13.25
CA LEU A 32 -8.60 9.16 13.58
C LEU A 32 -8.73 10.15 12.42
N GLY A 33 -8.13 9.85 11.25
CA GLY A 33 -8.23 10.62 10.02
C GLY A 33 -7.07 11.58 9.73
N ALA A 34 -5.91 11.39 10.37
CA ALA A 34 -4.68 12.01 9.86
C ALA A 34 -4.38 11.48 8.46
N VAL A 35 -3.81 12.34 7.61
CA VAL A 35 -3.52 12.03 6.20
C VAL A 35 -2.19 11.29 6.06
N ASP A 36 -1.22 11.60 6.92
CA ASP A 36 0.13 11.02 6.86
C ASP A 36 0.90 11.22 8.17
N ILE A 37 2.06 10.55 8.28
CA ILE A 37 3.00 10.64 9.41
C ILE A 37 4.40 10.98 8.90
N ILE A 38 5.12 11.78 9.68
CA ILE A 38 6.55 12.05 9.54
C ILE A 38 7.24 11.68 10.86
N GLU A 39 8.42 11.09 10.76
CA GLU A 39 9.28 10.85 11.91
C GLU A 39 9.93 12.15 12.39
N LYS A 40 9.97 12.38 13.72
CA LYS A 40 10.70 13.49 14.31
C LYS A 40 12.19 13.37 13.97
N PRO A 41 12.77 14.38 13.32
CA PRO A 41 14.15 14.32 12.90
C PRO A 41 15.11 14.35 14.10
N LYS A 42 16.18 13.56 14.04
CA LYS A 42 17.31 13.64 14.98
C LYS A 42 18.33 14.64 14.42
N PHE A 43 18.50 15.75 15.11
CA PHE A 43 19.31 16.89 14.67
C PHE A 43 20.80 16.67 14.91
N GLU A 44 21.42 15.69 14.24
CA GLU A 44 22.85 15.40 14.43
C GLU A 44 23.70 15.61 13.15
N VAL A 45 23.10 15.66 11.95
CA VAL A 45 23.83 15.80 10.68
C VAL A 45 23.18 16.83 9.75
N ARG A 46 23.97 17.75 9.18
CA ARG A 46 23.49 18.83 8.28
C ARG A 46 22.90 18.32 6.96
N GLU A 47 23.43 17.25 6.38
CA GLU A 47 22.91 16.65 5.14
C GLU A 47 21.49 16.10 5.31
N GLY A 48 21.21 15.45 6.46
CA GLY A 48 19.87 14.96 6.78
C GLY A 48 18.81 16.06 6.86
N LEU A 49 19.18 17.31 7.19
CA LEU A 49 18.22 18.41 7.27
C LEU A 49 17.58 18.75 5.92
N ASN A 50 18.33 18.68 4.83
CA ASN A 50 17.80 18.96 3.49
C ASN A 50 16.83 17.86 3.04
N GLU A 51 17.17 16.59 3.29
CA GLU A 51 16.31 15.45 2.99
C GLU A 51 15.01 15.50 3.80
N ILE A 52 15.10 15.80 5.09
CA ILE A 52 13.94 15.98 5.97
C ILE A 52 13.08 17.16 5.52
N ALA A 53 13.68 18.28 5.10
CA ALA A 53 12.94 19.44 4.60
C ALA A 53 12.15 19.10 3.33
N ILE A 54 12.74 18.31 2.42
CA ILE A 54 12.06 17.81 1.22
C ILE A 54 10.90 16.91 1.62
N LEU A 55 11.13 15.92 2.50
CA LEU A 55 10.10 15.01 2.98
C LEU A 55 8.92 15.75 3.61
N ILE A 56 9.18 16.70 4.51
CA ILE A 56 8.13 17.53 5.14
C ILE A 56 7.37 18.32 4.07
N THR A 57 8.09 18.92 3.12
CA THR A 57 7.48 19.71 2.05
C THR A 57 6.55 18.85 1.20
N ASP A 58 6.97 17.65 0.82
CA ASP A 58 6.16 16.75 0.01
C ASP A 58 4.92 16.27 0.76
N LYS A 59 5.07 15.90 2.04
CA LYS A 59 3.93 15.49 2.89
C LYS A 59 2.93 16.63 3.14
N VAL A 60 3.41 17.87 3.32
CA VAL A 60 2.54 19.06 3.44
C VAL A 60 1.83 19.36 2.12
N LYS A 61 2.50 19.26 0.98
CA LYS A 61 1.88 19.41 -0.35
C LYS A 61 0.83 18.34 -0.59
N ALA A 62 1.14 17.09 -0.27
CA ALA A 62 0.20 15.98 -0.36
C ALA A 62 -1.05 16.24 0.50
N ALA A 63 -0.85 16.68 1.75
CA ALA A 63 -1.95 17.04 2.64
C ALA A 63 -2.77 18.23 2.11
N ALA A 64 -2.14 19.25 1.51
CA ALA A 64 -2.85 20.38 0.92
C ALA A 64 -3.73 19.99 -0.28
N GLN A 65 -3.36 18.92 -0.99
CA GLN A 65 -4.12 18.36 -2.11
C GLN A 65 -5.10 17.26 -1.68
N ALA A 66 -5.07 16.86 -0.40
CA ALA A 66 -5.81 15.73 0.10
C ALA A 66 -7.33 15.97 0.05
N LYS A 67 -8.05 15.05 -0.59
CA LYS A 67 -9.52 15.00 -0.51
C LYS A 67 -9.92 14.50 0.87
N MET A 68 -10.37 15.40 1.72
CA MET A 68 -10.81 15.04 3.07
C MET A 68 -12.17 14.37 3.05
N LYS A 69 -12.26 13.19 3.67
CA LYS A 69 -13.56 12.60 4.04
C LYS A 69 -14.26 13.53 5.05
N THR A 70 -15.57 13.65 4.96
CA THR A 70 -16.38 14.42 5.92
C THR A 70 -16.32 13.80 7.31
N ALA A 71 -16.57 14.57 8.37
CA ALA A 71 -16.66 14.04 9.74
C ALA A 71 -17.64 12.86 9.84
N ARG A 72 -18.74 12.92 9.06
CA ARG A 72 -19.70 11.82 8.94
C ARG A 72 -19.04 10.57 8.39
N GLN A 73 -18.29 10.67 7.29
CA GLN A 73 -17.60 9.53 6.69
C GLN A 73 -16.48 8.96 7.57
N ILE A 74 -15.82 9.79 8.38
CA ILE A 74 -14.74 9.36 9.29
C ILE A 74 -15.31 8.64 10.52
N PHE A 75 -16.42 9.12 11.10
CA PHE A 75 -16.92 8.64 12.39
C PHE A 75 -18.25 7.86 12.35
N MET A 76 -18.97 7.81 11.21
CA MET A 76 -20.20 7.01 11.05
C MET A 76 -20.00 5.70 10.28
N GLN A 77 -18.76 5.22 10.07
CA GLN A 77 -18.53 3.81 9.73
C GLN A 77 -18.73 2.92 10.97
N THR A 78 -19.92 2.99 11.57
CA THR A 78 -20.43 2.03 12.54
C THR A 78 -21.75 1.52 11.99
N SER A 79 -21.65 0.69 10.98
CA SER A 79 -22.66 -0.31 10.67
C SER A 79 -21.87 -1.50 10.15
N PRO A 80 -22.00 -2.70 10.74
CA PRO A 80 -21.56 -3.88 10.03
C PRO A 80 -22.36 -3.86 8.73
N LYS A 81 -21.69 -3.70 7.58
CA LYS A 81 -22.36 -3.90 6.29
C LYS A 81 -22.92 -5.30 6.38
N GLN A 82 -24.25 -5.38 6.51
CA GLN A 82 -25.00 -6.61 6.48
C GLN A 82 -24.50 -7.41 5.30
N SER A 83 -24.24 -8.68 5.55
CA SER A 83 -24.08 -9.74 4.58
C SER A 83 -24.97 -9.50 3.37
N THR A 84 -24.41 -8.85 2.34
CA THR A 84 -24.90 -9.06 0.99
C THR A 84 -24.48 -10.48 0.70
N GLU A 85 -25.45 -11.39 0.63
CA GLU A 85 -25.30 -12.63 -0.12
C GLU A 85 -24.70 -12.22 -1.47
N VAL A 86 -23.39 -12.40 -1.59
CA VAL A 86 -22.73 -12.43 -2.86
C VAL A 86 -23.30 -13.68 -3.50
N VAL A 87 -24.36 -13.51 -4.29
CA VAL A 87 -24.70 -14.46 -5.33
C VAL A 87 -23.48 -14.45 -6.24
N LEU A 88 -22.49 -15.28 -5.87
CA LEU A 88 -21.26 -15.51 -6.59
C LEU A 88 -21.67 -15.81 -8.04
N PRO A 89 -21.40 -14.91 -9.00
CA PRO A 89 -21.38 -15.38 -10.36
C PRO A 89 -20.28 -16.44 -10.41
N LYS A 90 -20.63 -17.67 -10.79
CA LYS A 90 -19.66 -18.70 -11.12
C LYS A 90 -18.93 -18.28 -12.39
N THR A 91 -18.00 -17.33 -12.28
CA THR A 91 -17.07 -17.00 -13.36
C THR A 91 -15.78 -17.74 -13.11
N THR A 92 -15.67 -18.91 -13.75
CA THR A 92 -14.43 -19.66 -13.87
C THR A 92 -13.48 -18.92 -14.81
N GLY A 93 -12.89 -17.83 -14.35
CA GLY A 93 -11.73 -17.22 -14.99
C GLY A 93 -10.51 -18.10 -14.70
N LYS A 94 -10.37 -19.24 -15.37
CA LYS A 94 -9.17 -20.08 -15.19
C LYS A 94 -7.95 -19.29 -15.64
N ARG A 95 -7.10 -18.87 -14.69
CA ARG A 95 -5.74 -18.38 -14.95
C ARG A 95 -5.03 -19.36 -15.88
N LYS A 96 -4.44 -18.89 -16.99
CA LYS A 96 -3.55 -19.73 -17.79
C LYS A 96 -2.40 -20.18 -16.90
N ALA A 97 -2.17 -21.49 -16.80
CA ALA A 97 -1.13 -22.02 -15.93
C ALA A 97 0.25 -21.56 -16.44
N THR A 98 0.89 -20.65 -15.70
CA THR A 98 2.23 -20.11 -16.00
C THR A 98 3.36 -20.93 -15.37
N GLY A 99 3.04 -22.02 -14.66
CA GLY A 99 3.98 -22.80 -13.86
C GLY A 99 4.47 -22.10 -12.58
N GLN A 100 4.10 -20.83 -12.38
CA GLN A 100 4.44 -19.99 -11.24
C GLN A 100 3.21 -19.73 -10.35
N GLU A 101 3.41 -19.64 -9.05
CA GLU A 101 2.35 -19.30 -8.09
C GLU A 101 1.77 -17.90 -8.36
N ALA A 102 0.49 -17.72 -8.02
CA ALA A 102 -0.16 -16.42 -8.12
C ALA A 102 0.36 -15.48 -7.02
N LEU A 103 0.47 -14.19 -7.34
CA LEU A 103 1.00 -13.17 -6.42
C LEU A 103 0.26 -11.84 -6.62
N ILE A 104 0.04 -11.11 -5.54
CA ILE A 104 -0.50 -9.74 -5.59
C ILE A 104 0.56 -8.78 -5.07
N ALA A 105 0.89 -7.74 -5.84
CA ALA A 105 1.80 -6.68 -5.44
C ALA A 105 1.05 -5.36 -5.30
N ILE A 106 1.18 -4.69 -4.15
CA ILE A 106 0.46 -3.44 -3.85
C ILE A 106 1.44 -2.32 -3.53
N GLY A 107 1.26 -1.15 -4.15
CA GLY A 107 2.03 0.06 -3.89
C GLY A 107 1.15 1.21 -3.42
N ALA A 108 1.53 1.88 -2.33
CA ALA A 108 0.76 2.97 -1.73
C ALA A 108 1.64 4.02 -1.03
N SER A 109 1.10 5.22 -0.84
CA SER A 109 1.80 6.31 -0.13
C SER A 109 0.79 7.13 0.71
N THR A 110 0.73 8.45 0.56
CA THR A 110 -0.19 9.30 1.31
C THR A 110 -1.67 8.88 1.18
N GLY A 111 -2.33 8.65 2.32
CA GLY A 111 -3.69 8.10 2.40
C GLY A 111 -3.78 6.58 2.21
N GLY A 112 -2.66 5.92 1.87
CA GLY A 112 -2.61 4.49 1.57
C GLY A 112 -2.93 3.60 2.76
N THR A 113 -2.63 4.05 3.98
CA THR A 113 -2.83 3.26 5.20
C THR A 113 -4.29 2.87 5.43
N GLU A 114 -5.22 3.78 5.14
CA GLU A 114 -6.65 3.53 5.31
C GLU A 114 -7.21 2.67 4.17
N VAL A 115 -6.75 2.92 2.93
CA VAL A 115 -7.16 2.12 1.76
C VAL A 115 -6.64 0.68 1.87
N LEU A 116 -5.41 0.49 2.34
CA LEU A 116 -4.85 -0.83 2.62
C LEU A 116 -5.64 -1.55 3.70
N ARG A 117 -6.04 -0.86 4.77
CA ARG A 117 -6.91 -1.43 5.80
C ARG A 117 -8.25 -1.89 5.22
N GLU A 118 -8.93 -1.03 4.46
CA GLU A 118 -10.20 -1.34 3.79
C GLU A 118 -10.09 -2.57 2.87
N ILE A 119 -9.06 -2.62 2.02
CA ILE A 119 -8.83 -3.75 1.12
C ILE A 119 -8.51 -5.02 1.90
N LEU A 120 -7.47 -5.01 2.74
CA LEU A 120 -6.94 -6.22 3.37
C LEU A 120 -7.88 -6.83 4.42
N SER A 121 -8.67 -6.00 5.11
CA SER A 121 -9.71 -6.49 6.05
C SER A 121 -10.87 -7.20 5.36
N SER A 122 -11.03 -7.01 4.05
CA SER A 122 -12.13 -7.57 3.26
C SER A 122 -11.71 -8.80 2.43
N LEU A 123 -10.42 -9.17 2.48
CA LEU A 123 -9.88 -10.29 1.72
C LEU A 123 -9.94 -11.60 2.52
N PRO A 124 -10.32 -12.73 1.89
CA PRO A 124 -10.36 -14.03 2.55
C PRO A 124 -8.95 -14.63 2.78
N PRO A 125 -8.79 -15.60 3.69
CA PRO A 125 -7.50 -16.23 3.97
C PRO A 125 -6.98 -17.10 2.81
N THR A 126 -7.80 -17.36 1.79
CA THR A 126 -7.43 -18.15 0.61
C THR A 126 -6.74 -17.33 -0.48
N MET A 127 -6.53 -16.03 -0.26
CA MET A 127 -5.89 -15.19 -1.27
C MET A 127 -4.47 -15.68 -1.58
N PRO A 128 -3.98 -15.47 -2.82
CA PRO A 128 -2.56 -15.65 -3.14
C PRO A 128 -1.68 -14.76 -2.23
N GLY A 129 -0.39 -15.07 -2.15
CA GLY A 129 0.52 -14.27 -1.34
C GLY A 129 0.55 -12.81 -1.81
N ILE A 130 0.62 -11.89 -0.85
CA ILE A 130 0.55 -10.45 -1.10
C ILE A 130 1.85 -9.79 -0.64
N VAL A 131 2.42 -8.91 -1.46
CA VAL A 131 3.60 -8.10 -1.14
C VAL A 131 3.27 -6.63 -1.28
N ILE A 132 3.54 -5.85 -0.24
CA ILE A 132 3.05 -4.48 -0.11
C ILE A 132 4.22 -3.52 0.13
N VAL A 133 4.29 -2.44 -0.64
CA VAL A 133 5.11 -1.27 -0.31
C VAL A 133 4.20 -0.11 0.05
N GLN A 134 4.26 0.32 1.29
CA GLN A 134 3.70 1.58 1.76
C GLN A 134 4.86 2.53 2.07
N HIS A 135 4.88 3.72 1.48
CA HIS A 135 5.87 4.75 1.86
C HIS A 135 5.62 5.20 3.31
N MET A 136 6.38 4.64 4.23
CA MET A 136 6.25 4.86 5.66
C MET A 136 7.65 4.73 6.31
N PRO A 137 8.00 5.60 7.28
CA PRO A 137 9.27 5.49 7.98
C PRO A 137 9.38 4.17 8.76
N LYS A 138 10.62 3.67 8.92
CA LYS A 138 10.94 2.41 9.59
C LYS A 138 10.34 2.29 11.00
N ALA A 139 10.20 3.42 11.71
CA ALA A 139 9.61 3.45 13.04
C ALA A 139 8.16 2.93 13.12
N PHE A 140 7.44 2.97 11.99
CA PHE A 140 5.99 2.78 11.96
C PHE A 140 5.56 1.54 11.18
N THR A 141 6.40 0.98 10.29
CA THR A 141 6.02 -0.14 9.41
C THR A 141 5.62 -1.40 10.19
N GLY A 142 6.38 -1.79 11.23
CA GLY A 142 6.00 -2.91 12.10
C GLY A 142 4.67 -2.70 12.84
N SER A 143 4.45 -1.52 13.42
CA SER A 143 3.18 -1.20 14.10
C SER A 143 2.01 -1.14 13.12
N PHE A 144 2.25 -0.71 11.88
CA PHE A 144 1.24 -0.70 10.83
C PHE A 144 0.86 -2.12 10.40
N ALA A 145 1.84 -2.99 10.12
CA ALA A 145 1.60 -4.40 9.81
C ALA A 145 0.77 -5.08 10.91
N ASN A 146 1.17 -4.92 12.18
CA ASN A 146 0.42 -5.44 13.33
C ASN A 146 -1.01 -4.88 13.42
N SER A 147 -1.23 -3.63 12.97
CA SER A 147 -2.57 -3.03 12.98
C SER A 147 -3.47 -3.57 11.88
N LEU A 148 -2.90 -3.98 10.74
CA LEU A 148 -3.60 -4.62 9.63
C LEU A 148 -3.94 -6.08 9.98
N ASP A 149 -2.99 -6.81 10.55
CA ASP A 149 -3.14 -8.20 10.99
C ASP A 149 -4.34 -8.38 11.94
N ARG A 150 -4.50 -7.46 12.91
CA ARG A 150 -5.63 -7.49 13.87
C ARG A 150 -7.02 -7.37 13.25
N VAL A 151 -7.13 -6.88 12.01
CA VAL A 151 -8.41 -6.60 11.34
C VAL A 151 -8.58 -7.40 10.04
N SER A 152 -7.66 -8.32 9.73
CA SER A 152 -7.69 -9.16 8.53
C SER A 152 -7.80 -10.64 8.90
N GLU A 153 -8.32 -11.45 7.98
CA GLU A 153 -8.22 -12.91 8.06
C GLU A 153 -6.90 -13.44 7.48
N LEU A 154 -6.14 -12.58 6.77
CA LEU A 154 -4.79 -12.87 6.31
C LEU A 154 -3.79 -12.78 7.46
N GLU A 155 -2.72 -13.56 7.40
CA GLU A 155 -1.55 -13.36 8.26
C GLU A 155 -0.72 -12.19 7.69
N ILE A 156 -0.67 -11.08 8.41
CA ILE A 156 0.02 -9.86 7.95
C ILE A 156 1.20 -9.57 8.85
N LYS A 157 2.40 -9.47 8.26
CA LYS A 157 3.62 -9.08 8.99
C LYS A 157 4.47 -8.10 8.21
N GLU A 158 5.34 -7.40 8.94
CA GLU A 158 6.47 -6.71 8.32
C GLU A 158 7.45 -7.76 7.78
N ALA A 159 7.89 -7.59 6.54
CA ALA A 159 8.71 -8.55 5.84
C ALA A 159 10.12 -8.65 6.44
N GLU A 160 10.60 -9.88 6.60
CA GLU A 160 11.99 -10.19 6.93
C GLU A 160 12.73 -10.74 5.70
N ASP A 161 14.06 -10.55 5.67
CA ASP A 161 14.85 -11.10 4.57
C ASP A 161 14.72 -12.61 4.52
N GLY A 162 14.32 -13.11 3.36
CA GLY A 162 14.09 -14.52 3.17
C GLY A 162 12.69 -15.02 3.53
N ASP A 163 11.75 -14.15 3.90
CA ASP A 163 10.36 -14.58 4.09
C ASP A 163 9.78 -15.16 2.79
N ARG A 164 9.04 -16.25 2.92
CA ARG A 164 8.32 -16.87 1.80
C ARG A 164 7.03 -16.11 1.53
N VAL A 165 6.70 -15.96 0.25
CA VAL A 165 5.41 -15.40 -0.16
C VAL A 165 4.45 -16.55 -0.39
N GLU A 166 3.52 -16.74 0.55
CA GLU A 166 2.62 -17.89 0.60
C GLU A 166 1.15 -17.43 0.57
N SER A 167 0.26 -18.29 0.10
CA SER A 167 -1.19 -18.02 0.13
C SER A 167 -1.66 -17.75 1.58
N GLY A 168 -2.56 -16.79 1.73
CA GLY A 168 -3.09 -16.35 3.02
C GLY A 168 -2.18 -15.38 3.77
N LYS A 169 -1.02 -14.99 3.21
CA LYS A 169 -0.08 -14.08 3.84
C LYS A 169 0.07 -12.76 3.09
N ALA A 170 0.22 -11.67 3.83
CA ALA A 170 0.63 -10.38 3.29
C ALA A 170 1.91 -9.87 3.98
N LEU A 171 2.93 -9.56 3.17
CA LEU A 171 4.21 -9.05 3.62
C LEU A 171 4.32 -7.56 3.32
N LEU A 172 4.45 -6.75 4.37
CA LEU A 172 4.66 -5.30 4.26
C LEU A 172 6.16 -4.99 4.26
N ALA A 173 6.65 -4.26 3.26
CA ALA A 173 8.05 -3.84 3.21
C ALA A 173 8.41 -3.00 4.45
N PRO A 174 9.53 -3.31 5.14
CA PRO A 174 10.03 -2.47 6.22
C PRO A 174 10.52 -1.14 5.68
N GLY A 175 10.39 -0.08 6.49
CA GLY A 175 11.01 1.21 6.18
C GLY A 175 12.54 1.09 6.07
N ASP A 176 13.16 1.96 5.28
CA ASP A 176 14.61 1.98 5.01
C ASP A 176 15.21 0.74 4.33
N ALA A 177 14.40 -0.20 3.84
CA ALA A 177 14.86 -1.25 2.94
C ALA A 177 13.91 -1.42 1.74
N HIS A 178 14.46 -1.67 0.56
CA HIS A 178 13.69 -2.12 -0.60
C HIS A 178 13.30 -3.58 -0.43
N MET A 179 12.05 -3.91 -0.76
CA MET A 179 11.58 -5.28 -0.85
C MET A 179 11.61 -5.73 -2.31
N ILE A 180 12.36 -6.79 -2.59
CA ILE A 180 12.57 -7.35 -3.92
C ILE A 180 12.03 -8.79 -3.92
N LEU A 181 11.14 -9.11 -4.84
CA LEU A 181 10.70 -10.48 -5.06
C LEU A 181 11.80 -11.29 -5.74
N LYS A 182 12.01 -12.51 -5.26
CA LYS A 182 12.90 -13.52 -5.88
C LYS A 182 12.14 -14.82 -6.09
N THR A 183 12.40 -15.45 -7.22
CA THR A 183 11.88 -16.78 -7.53
C THR A 183 12.73 -17.84 -6.83
N ASN A 184 12.08 -18.80 -6.19
CA ASN A 184 12.67 -20.00 -5.63
C ASN A 184 11.91 -21.24 -6.15
N GLY A 185 12.30 -21.70 -7.34
CA GLY A 185 11.55 -22.73 -8.07
C GLY A 185 10.22 -22.20 -8.62
N SER A 186 9.11 -22.77 -8.17
CA SER A 186 7.75 -22.28 -8.47
C SER A 186 7.17 -21.35 -7.39
N SER A 187 7.89 -21.20 -6.27
CA SER A 187 7.51 -20.35 -5.14
C SER A 187 8.31 -19.05 -5.14
N TYR A 188 7.94 -18.11 -4.27
CA TYR A 188 8.67 -16.84 -4.12
C TYR A 188 9.19 -16.60 -2.71
N GLN A 189 10.21 -15.76 -2.63
CA GLN A 189 10.81 -15.27 -1.42
C GLN A 189 11.08 -13.77 -1.56
N VAL A 190 10.99 -13.02 -0.46
CA VAL A 190 11.41 -11.62 -0.45
C VAL A 190 12.89 -11.51 -0.08
N LYS A 191 13.59 -10.62 -0.77
CA LYS A 191 14.92 -10.14 -0.41
C LYS A 191 14.81 -8.68 0.00
N LEU A 192 15.43 -8.32 1.12
CA LEU A 192 15.55 -6.95 1.56
C LEU A 192 16.89 -6.37 1.11
N ASP A 193 16.85 -5.16 0.56
CA ASP A 193 18.03 -4.47 0.04
C ASP A 193 18.12 -3.04 0.57
N THR A 194 19.27 -2.68 1.12
CA THR A 194 19.53 -1.35 1.70
C THR A 194 20.29 -0.44 0.74
N GLY A 195 20.20 -0.69 -0.56
CA GLY A 195 20.78 0.12 -1.63
C GLY A 195 20.25 1.55 -1.69
N GLU A 196 20.66 2.28 -2.73
CA GLU A 196 20.33 3.69 -2.92
C GLU A 196 18.82 3.93 -3.07
N LEU A 197 18.37 5.13 -2.69
CA LEU A 197 16.98 5.56 -2.85
C LEU A 197 16.54 5.49 -4.32
N VAL A 198 15.36 4.94 -4.57
CA VAL A 198 14.71 4.95 -5.90
C VAL A 198 13.51 5.88 -5.85
N ASN A 199 13.43 6.83 -6.78
CA ASN A 199 12.44 7.90 -6.75
C ASN A 199 12.42 8.67 -5.41
N ARG A 200 13.57 8.75 -4.71
CA ARG A 200 13.73 9.33 -3.36
C ARG A 200 13.03 8.57 -2.23
N HIS A 201 12.61 7.34 -2.48
CA HIS A 201 11.93 6.50 -1.50
C HIS A 201 12.73 5.22 -1.24
N ARG A 202 12.64 4.74 0.00
CA ARG A 202 13.06 3.41 0.42
C ARG A 202 12.19 2.99 1.61
N PRO A 203 11.27 2.02 1.45
CA PRO A 203 11.02 1.21 0.24
C PRO A 203 10.45 2.02 -0.93
N ALA A 204 10.70 1.55 -2.15
CA ALA A 204 10.17 2.13 -3.39
C ALA A 204 9.29 1.10 -4.12
N VAL A 205 8.15 1.56 -4.62
CA VAL A 205 7.15 0.73 -5.31
C VAL A 205 7.70 0.25 -6.65
N ASP A 206 8.44 1.10 -7.39
CA ASP A 206 9.06 0.71 -8.65
C ASP A 206 10.01 -0.50 -8.48
N VAL A 207 10.73 -0.59 -7.36
CA VAL A 207 11.65 -1.70 -7.09
C VAL A 207 10.89 -3.01 -6.89
N LEU A 208 9.81 -2.97 -6.10
CA LEU A 208 8.95 -4.14 -5.90
C LEU A 208 8.31 -4.56 -7.23
N PHE A 209 7.63 -3.66 -7.92
CA PHE A 209 6.89 -3.96 -9.14
C PHE A 209 7.81 -4.48 -10.27
N ARG A 210 9.00 -3.89 -10.45
CA ARG A 210 10.00 -4.40 -11.39
C ARG A 210 10.39 -5.85 -11.08
N SER A 211 10.64 -6.14 -9.80
CA SER A 211 11.01 -7.51 -9.40
C SER A 211 9.85 -8.49 -9.61
N VAL A 212 8.61 -8.07 -9.37
CA VAL A 212 7.40 -8.86 -9.63
C VAL A 212 7.21 -9.11 -11.12
N ALA A 213 7.38 -8.09 -11.96
CA ALA A 213 7.34 -8.22 -13.42
C ALA A 213 8.34 -9.28 -13.92
N SER A 214 9.58 -9.23 -13.41
CA SER A 214 10.62 -10.18 -13.81
C SER A 214 10.43 -11.60 -13.26
N SER A 215 9.87 -11.76 -12.05
CA SER A 215 9.79 -13.07 -11.38
C SER A 215 8.46 -13.78 -11.60
N ALA A 216 7.35 -13.04 -11.61
CA ALA A 216 6.00 -13.58 -11.72
C ALA A 216 5.36 -13.33 -13.11
N GLY A 217 5.70 -12.22 -13.76
CA GLY A 217 5.10 -11.83 -15.04
C GLY A 217 3.58 -11.87 -15.00
N SER A 218 2.95 -12.55 -15.96
CA SER A 218 1.49 -12.71 -16.03
C SER A 218 0.87 -13.55 -14.90
N ALA A 219 1.66 -14.09 -13.97
CA ALA A 219 1.18 -14.73 -12.77
C ALA A 219 0.76 -13.73 -11.67
N ALA A 220 1.02 -12.43 -11.85
CA ALA A 220 0.79 -11.42 -10.83
C ALA A 220 -0.36 -10.46 -11.15
N VAL A 221 -0.88 -9.83 -10.09
CA VAL A 221 -1.63 -8.56 -10.16
C VAL A 221 -0.80 -7.46 -9.51
N GLY A 222 -0.68 -6.31 -10.19
CA GLY A 222 -0.14 -5.08 -9.63
C GLY A 222 -1.28 -4.13 -9.26
N VAL A 223 -1.25 -3.57 -8.05
CA VAL A 223 -2.25 -2.60 -7.58
C VAL A 223 -1.55 -1.32 -7.12
N ILE A 224 -1.86 -0.19 -7.74
CA ILE A 224 -1.33 1.11 -7.33
C ILE A 224 -2.43 1.95 -6.67
N LEU A 225 -2.19 2.36 -5.42
CA LEU A 225 -3.15 3.07 -4.59
C LEU A 225 -2.76 4.54 -4.44
N THR A 226 -3.64 5.31 -3.77
CA THR A 226 -3.45 6.72 -3.42
C THR A 226 -2.02 7.03 -2.95
N GLY A 227 -1.53 8.17 -3.39
CA GLY A 227 -0.17 8.61 -3.09
C GLY A 227 0.25 9.81 -3.92
N MET A 228 1.20 10.58 -3.40
CA MET A 228 1.83 11.67 -4.14
C MET A 228 3.01 11.15 -4.97
N GLY A 229 3.29 11.81 -6.10
CA GLY A 229 4.45 11.49 -6.93
C GLY A 229 4.14 10.45 -8.00
N ASN A 230 5.18 9.76 -8.47
CA ASN A 230 5.14 8.84 -9.61
C ASN A 230 5.79 7.48 -9.33
N ASP A 231 6.19 7.21 -8.08
CA ASP A 231 6.80 5.93 -7.73
C ASP A 231 5.79 4.79 -7.96
N GLY A 232 6.24 3.71 -8.60
CA GLY A 232 5.39 2.59 -9.01
C GLY A 232 4.89 2.67 -10.45
N ALA A 233 4.87 3.85 -11.10
CA ALA A 233 4.34 3.97 -12.46
C ALA A 233 5.22 3.23 -13.49
N LYS A 234 6.56 3.29 -13.36
CA LYS A 234 7.47 2.58 -14.27
C LYS A 234 7.42 1.09 -14.01
N GLY A 235 7.47 0.66 -12.75
CA GLY A 235 7.35 -0.74 -12.39
C GLY A 235 6.00 -1.33 -12.80
N MET A 236 4.92 -0.56 -12.73
CA MET A 236 3.60 -0.98 -13.21
C MET A 236 3.55 -1.14 -14.72
N THR A 237 4.23 -0.24 -15.48
CA THR A 237 4.42 -0.41 -16.93
C THR A 237 5.16 -1.72 -17.23
N GLU A 238 6.24 -2.00 -16.50
CA GLU A 238 7.00 -3.25 -16.64
C GLU A 238 6.15 -4.48 -16.30
N MET A 239 5.27 -4.41 -15.29
CA MET A 239 4.33 -5.48 -14.95
C MET A 239 3.30 -5.70 -16.07
N HIS A 240 2.66 -4.64 -16.55
CA HIS A 240 1.69 -4.68 -17.64
C HIS A 240 2.31 -5.26 -18.92
N ASP A 241 3.52 -4.84 -19.29
CA ASP A 241 4.25 -5.34 -20.47
C ASP A 241 4.59 -6.85 -20.36
N GLN A 242 4.72 -7.37 -19.15
CA GLN A 242 4.90 -8.81 -18.88
C GLN A 242 3.57 -9.58 -18.75
N GLY A 243 2.44 -8.93 -19.01
CA GLY A 243 1.11 -9.52 -19.02
C GLY A 243 0.48 -9.69 -17.64
N ALA A 244 1.00 -9.02 -16.60
CA ALA A 244 0.32 -8.94 -15.32
C ALA A 244 -0.96 -8.10 -15.43
N LEU A 245 -1.99 -8.44 -14.67
CA LEU A 245 -3.15 -7.56 -14.52
C LEU A 245 -2.73 -6.34 -13.67
N THR A 246 -3.10 -5.14 -14.10
CA THR A 246 -2.71 -3.90 -13.45
C THR A 246 -3.93 -3.06 -13.08
N LEU A 247 -4.09 -2.78 -11.80
CA LEU A 247 -5.22 -2.06 -11.22
C LEU A 247 -4.75 -0.75 -10.60
N ALA A 248 -5.49 0.32 -10.80
CA ALA A 248 -5.26 1.59 -10.12
C ALA A 248 -6.47 1.98 -9.28
N GLN A 249 -6.21 2.59 -8.13
CA GLN A 249 -7.27 3.26 -7.38
C GLN A 249 -7.82 4.44 -8.18
N ASP A 250 -9.15 4.52 -8.30
CA ASP A 250 -9.81 5.60 -9.03
C ASP A 250 -9.60 6.98 -8.39
N GLN A 251 -9.77 8.03 -9.19
CA GLN A 251 -9.52 9.41 -8.79
C GLN A 251 -10.46 9.90 -7.67
N GLU A 252 -11.71 9.46 -7.65
CA GLU A 252 -12.71 9.91 -6.69
C GLU A 252 -12.41 9.38 -5.29
N SER A 253 -12.00 8.12 -5.18
CA SER A 253 -11.68 7.49 -3.90
C SER A 253 -10.28 7.83 -3.36
N CYS A 254 -9.35 8.28 -4.20
CA CYS A 254 -8.00 8.66 -3.76
C CYS A 254 -8.01 9.86 -2.82
N VAL A 255 -7.23 9.77 -1.74
CA VAL A 255 -6.90 10.94 -0.91
C VAL A 255 -6.00 11.88 -1.71
N VAL A 256 -4.97 11.35 -2.34
CA VAL A 256 -4.06 12.05 -3.26
C VAL A 256 -3.93 11.25 -4.55
N TYR A 257 -4.44 11.80 -5.66
CA TYR A 257 -4.40 11.16 -6.97
C TYR A 257 -3.13 11.56 -7.74
N GLY A 258 -1.97 11.13 -7.24
CA GLY A 258 -0.66 11.32 -7.86
C GLY A 258 -0.14 10.03 -8.49
N MET A 259 0.23 9.06 -7.64
CA MET A 259 0.79 7.77 -8.10
C MET A 259 -0.15 7.04 -9.07
N PRO A 260 -1.46 6.85 -8.77
CA PRO A 260 -2.38 6.21 -9.71
C PRO A 260 -2.54 7.00 -11.01
N LYS A 261 -2.57 8.33 -10.92
CA LYS A 261 -2.68 9.20 -12.09
C LYS A 261 -1.56 8.96 -13.09
N VAL A 262 -0.30 8.93 -12.62
CA VAL A 262 0.85 8.76 -13.50
C VAL A 262 0.88 7.38 -14.14
N ALA A 263 0.49 6.33 -13.41
CA ALA A 263 0.37 4.97 -13.97
C ALA A 263 -0.74 4.84 -15.03
N VAL A 264 -1.88 5.51 -14.82
CA VAL A 264 -2.96 5.56 -15.83
C VAL A 264 -2.53 6.34 -17.06
N GLU A 265 -1.89 7.51 -16.89
CA GLU A 265 -1.41 8.35 -17.98
C GLU A 265 -0.30 7.67 -18.81
N SER A 266 0.45 6.74 -18.22
CA SER A 266 1.45 5.93 -18.95
C SER A 266 0.86 4.76 -19.74
N GLY A 267 -0.47 4.54 -19.67
CA GLY A 267 -1.14 3.43 -20.35
C GLY A 267 -0.82 2.06 -19.74
N ALA A 268 -0.39 2.03 -18.48
CA ALA A 268 0.08 0.84 -17.77
C ALA A 268 -0.97 0.25 -16.82
N VAL A 269 -2.23 0.66 -16.95
CA VAL A 269 -3.33 0.28 -16.05
C VAL A 269 -4.47 -0.26 -16.89
N ASP A 270 -4.87 -1.50 -16.61
CA ASP A 270 -6.01 -2.16 -17.26
C ASP A 270 -7.34 -1.58 -16.75
N GLU A 271 -7.46 -1.38 -15.44
CA GLU A 271 -8.72 -0.97 -14.80
C GLU A 271 -8.47 0.05 -13.67
N SER A 272 -9.24 1.14 -13.66
CA SER A 272 -9.28 2.10 -12.55
C SER A 272 -10.55 1.87 -11.72
N LEU A 273 -10.39 1.51 -10.46
CA LEU A 273 -11.43 0.92 -9.62
C LEU A 273 -11.48 1.57 -8.23
N THR A 274 -12.65 1.57 -7.59
CA THR A 274 -12.78 1.90 -6.16
C THR A 274 -12.13 0.81 -5.29
N PRO A 275 -11.77 1.08 -4.02
CA PRO A 275 -11.19 0.06 -3.14
C PRO A 275 -12.08 -1.19 -3.00
N GLU A 276 -13.40 -0.99 -2.90
CA GLU A 276 -14.38 -2.08 -2.86
C GLU A 276 -14.36 -2.92 -4.16
N GLN A 277 -14.25 -2.27 -5.33
CA GLN A 277 -14.13 -2.95 -6.61
C GLN A 277 -12.77 -3.64 -6.78
N ILE A 278 -11.68 -3.08 -6.25
CA ILE A 278 -10.37 -3.74 -6.22
C ILE A 278 -10.47 -5.05 -5.43
N VAL A 279 -11.12 -5.06 -4.26
CA VAL A 279 -11.35 -6.28 -3.47
C VAL A 279 -12.07 -7.34 -4.30
N SER A 280 -13.23 -6.99 -4.90
CA SER A 280 -13.98 -7.94 -5.74
C SER A 280 -13.13 -8.45 -6.90
N ARG A 281 -12.37 -7.54 -7.54
CA ARG A 281 -11.55 -7.87 -8.71
C ARG A 281 -10.39 -8.81 -8.39
N LEU A 282 -9.79 -8.66 -7.20
CA LEU A 282 -8.72 -9.54 -6.72
C LEU A 282 -9.26 -10.94 -6.40
N ILE A 283 -10.43 -11.03 -5.76
CA ILE A 283 -11.10 -12.31 -5.45
C ILE A 283 -11.50 -13.04 -6.74
N ASP A 284 -12.04 -12.33 -7.72
CA ASP A 284 -12.42 -12.93 -9.01
C ASP A 284 -11.21 -13.41 -9.83
N TRP A 285 -10.04 -12.81 -9.60
CA TRP A 285 -8.80 -13.17 -10.29
C TRP A 285 -8.09 -14.38 -9.66
N SER A 286 -8.16 -14.52 -8.34
CA SER A 286 -7.52 -15.60 -7.57
C SER A 286 -8.18 -16.97 -7.78
#